data_AF-A0A708ACY8-F1
#
_entry.id   AF-A0A708ACY8-F1
#
_cell.length_a   1.000
_cell.length_b   1.000
_cell.length_c   1.000
_cell.angle_alpha   90.00
_cell.angle_beta   90.00
_cell.angle_gamma   90.00
#
_symmetry.space_group_name_H-M   'P 1'
#
loop_
_entity.id
_entity.type
_entity.pdbx_description
1 polymer ?
#
loop_
_entity_poly.entity_id
_entity_poly.type
_entity_poly.pdbx_seq_one_letter_code
_entity_poly.pdbx_strand_id
1 'polypeptide(L)'
;MTALNKQALREVAEKATKGPWKVFSDIDTKTFSIHTPRDKRCENVIKWGGFDCQPNAEANAEFIAAFNPKVALALLDELDHYKSREERVTKLVLDNSTSWDALYKKLEAAEHRIAEHRKVLNSLAAVARRYLPDYDEHPEIQAADELLESAAGIKVKGE
;
A
#
# COMPACT_ATOMS: atom_id res chain seq x y z
N MET A 1 -13.49 21.34 -5.16
CA MET A 1 -14.33 20.11 -5.12
C MET A 1 -14.63 19.81 -3.67
N THR A 2 -15.90 19.82 -3.27
CA THR A 2 -16.34 19.37 -1.95
C THR A 2 -16.12 17.87 -1.85
N ALA A 3 -15.60 17.38 -0.71
CA ALA A 3 -15.45 15.95 -0.49
C ALA A 3 -16.81 15.26 -0.60
N LEU A 4 -16.89 14.23 -1.44
CA LEU A 4 -18.12 13.46 -1.61
C LEU A 4 -18.48 12.76 -0.29
N ASN A 5 -19.68 13.00 0.22
CA ASN A 5 -20.16 12.33 1.43
C ASN A 5 -20.57 10.88 1.12
N LYS A 6 -19.61 9.95 1.19
CA LYS A 6 -19.80 8.52 0.92
C LYS A 6 -20.82 7.86 1.84
N GLN A 7 -20.89 8.28 3.11
CA GLN A 7 -21.83 7.74 4.08
C GLN A 7 -23.27 8.10 3.71
N ALA A 8 -23.51 9.37 3.36
CA ALA A 8 -24.82 9.80 2.87
C ALA A 8 -25.24 9.05 1.60
N LEU A 9 -24.31 8.79 0.67
CA LEU A 9 -24.59 8.01 -0.53
C LEU A 9 -24.95 6.55 -0.20
N ARG A 10 -24.24 5.93 0.74
CA ARG A 10 -24.53 4.57 1.21
C ARG A 10 -25.93 4.50 1.82
N GLU A 11 -26.28 5.43 2.70
CA GLU A 11 -27.60 5.48 3.34
C GLU A 11 -28.75 5.66 2.34
N VAL A 12 -28.55 6.50 1.31
CA VAL A 12 -29.55 6.67 0.24
C VAL A 12 -29.68 5.39 -0.59
N ALA A 13 -28.57 4.74 -0.94
CA ALA A 13 -28.57 3.50 -1.70
C ALA A 13 -29.20 2.32 -0.91
N GLU A 14 -28.97 2.22 0.39
CA GLU A 14 -29.58 1.18 1.23
C GLU A 14 -31.11 1.31 1.37
N LYS A 15 -31.60 2.56 1.38
CA LYS A 15 -33.04 2.88 1.46
C LYS A 15 -33.76 2.72 0.13
N ALA A 16 -33.04 2.79 -1.00
CA ALA A 16 -33.62 2.65 -2.32
C ALA A 16 -34.12 1.22 -2.60
N THR A 17 -34.98 1.07 -3.60
CA THR A 17 -35.55 -0.23 -3.99
C THR A 17 -34.43 -1.22 -4.34
N LYS A 18 -34.38 -2.31 -3.58
CA LYS A 18 -33.33 -3.33 -3.71
C LYS A 18 -33.55 -4.22 -4.93
N GLY A 19 -32.45 -4.77 -5.44
CA GLY A 19 -32.46 -5.72 -6.55
C GLY A 19 -32.04 -5.08 -7.88
N PRO A 20 -31.94 -5.89 -8.94
CA PRO A 20 -31.63 -5.39 -10.27
C PRO A 20 -32.72 -4.45 -10.75
N TRP A 21 -32.32 -3.41 -11.47
CA TRP A 21 -33.22 -2.48 -12.12
C TRP A 21 -33.16 -2.72 -13.63
N LYS A 22 -34.29 -2.56 -14.32
CA LYS A 22 -34.40 -2.76 -15.77
C LYS A 22 -35.13 -1.59 -16.42
N VAL A 23 -34.71 -1.24 -17.61
CA VAL A 23 -35.40 -0.24 -18.44
C VAL A 23 -36.68 -0.86 -19.00
N PHE A 24 -37.74 -0.06 -18.97
CA PHE A 24 -38.96 -0.28 -19.72
C PHE A 24 -39.10 0.86 -20.73
N SER A 25 -39.33 0.50 -21.98
CA SER A 25 -39.58 1.41 -23.09
C SER A 25 -40.96 1.16 -23.68
N ASP A 26 -41.72 2.24 -23.83
CA ASP A 26 -42.92 2.30 -24.66
C ASP A 26 -42.62 3.24 -25.83
N ILE A 27 -42.43 2.65 -27.02
CA ILE A 27 -42.00 3.37 -28.22
C ILE A 27 -43.13 4.28 -28.72
N ASP A 28 -44.38 3.84 -28.59
CA ASP A 28 -45.55 4.57 -29.10
C ASP A 28 -45.79 5.84 -28.31
N THR A 29 -45.56 5.79 -26.99
CA THR A 29 -45.68 6.97 -26.11
C THR A 29 -44.36 7.67 -25.82
N LYS A 30 -43.23 7.17 -26.38
CA LYS A 30 -41.86 7.62 -26.10
C LYS A 30 -41.57 7.74 -24.58
N THR A 31 -42.08 6.78 -23.82
CA THR A 31 -41.99 6.76 -22.36
C THR A 31 -40.89 5.78 -21.94
N PHE A 32 -39.98 6.25 -21.10
CA PHE A 32 -38.88 5.44 -20.58
C PHE A 32 -38.88 5.46 -19.06
N SER A 33 -38.91 4.28 -18.46
CA SER A 33 -39.03 4.11 -17.00
C SER A 33 -38.15 2.97 -16.50
N ILE A 34 -37.99 2.87 -15.19
CA ILE A 34 -37.15 1.85 -14.56
C ILE A 34 -38.00 0.99 -13.62
N HIS A 35 -37.83 -0.33 -13.72
CA HIS A 35 -38.62 -1.34 -13.00
C HIS A 35 -37.72 -2.31 -12.25
N THR A 36 -38.28 -3.03 -11.30
CA THR A 36 -37.69 -4.30 -10.86
C THR A 36 -38.15 -5.44 -11.80
N PRO A 37 -37.37 -6.53 -11.98
CA PRO A 37 -37.78 -7.62 -12.88
C PRO A 37 -39.08 -8.35 -12.51
N ARG A 38 -39.58 -8.16 -11.28
CA ARG A 38 -40.83 -8.76 -10.81
C ARG A 38 -42.04 -7.85 -11.01
N ASP A 39 -41.80 -6.61 -11.42
CA ASP A 39 -42.84 -5.62 -11.58
C ASP A 39 -43.63 -5.79 -12.87
N LYS A 40 -44.95 -5.68 -12.79
CA LYS A 40 -45.85 -5.81 -13.95
C LYS A 40 -46.41 -4.44 -14.30
N ARG A 41 -45.75 -3.74 -15.23
CA ARG A 41 -46.20 -2.54 -15.99
C ARG A 41 -46.65 -1.31 -15.17
N CYS A 42 -46.98 -1.44 -13.88
CA CYS A 42 -47.69 -0.44 -13.10
C CYS A 42 -46.91 0.12 -11.90
N GLU A 43 -45.89 -0.55 -11.36
CA GLU A 43 -45.09 -0.03 -10.25
C GLU A 43 -43.69 0.38 -10.75
N ASN A 44 -43.62 1.52 -11.43
CA ASN A 44 -42.33 2.08 -11.86
C ASN A 44 -41.49 2.45 -10.62
N VAL A 45 -40.25 1.95 -10.54
CA VAL A 45 -39.25 2.40 -9.55
C VAL A 45 -38.90 3.87 -9.81
N ILE A 46 -38.77 4.24 -11.09
CA ILE A 46 -38.59 5.63 -11.53
C ILE A 46 -39.49 5.87 -12.75
N LYS A 47 -40.39 6.86 -12.64
CA LYS A 47 -41.17 7.43 -13.75
C LYS A 47 -41.11 8.95 -13.63
N TRP A 48 -40.21 9.56 -14.38
CA TRP A 48 -40.01 11.01 -14.36
C TRP A 48 -40.42 11.61 -15.70
N GLY A 49 -41.48 12.43 -15.70
CA GLY A 49 -41.97 13.08 -16.92
C GLY A 49 -40.96 14.03 -17.57
N GLY A 50 -39.89 14.41 -16.85
CA GLY A 50 -38.76 15.14 -17.44
C GLY A 50 -37.82 14.28 -18.29
N PHE A 51 -37.91 12.94 -18.23
CA PHE A 51 -37.23 12.04 -19.17
C PHE A 51 -38.08 11.77 -20.41
N ASP A 52 -39.39 11.65 -20.25
CA ASP A 52 -40.27 11.27 -21.35
C ASP A 52 -40.15 12.27 -22.52
N CYS A 53 -40.22 11.75 -23.74
CA CYS A 53 -40.14 12.52 -24.98
C CYS A 53 -38.83 13.32 -25.20
N GLN A 54 -37.79 13.12 -24.39
CA GLN A 54 -36.46 13.70 -24.61
C GLN A 54 -35.63 12.84 -25.59
N PRO A 55 -34.73 13.44 -26.39
CA PRO A 55 -33.88 12.68 -27.31
C PRO A 55 -33.02 11.59 -26.64
N ASN A 56 -32.59 11.80 -25.39
CA ASN A 56 -31.71 10.88 -24.64
C ASN A 56 -32.44 10.07 -23.55
N ALA A 57 -33.78 10.01 -23.60
CA ALA A 57 -34.61 9.40 -22.56
C ALA A 57 -34.23 7.93 -22.28
N GLU A 58 -34.02 7.15 -23.35
CA GLU A 58 -33.61 5.75 -23.28
C GLU A 58 -32.24 5.59 -22.61
N ALA A 59 -31.24 6.31 -23.10
CA ALA A 59 -29.87 6.25 -22.56
C ALA A 59 -29.79 6.67 -21.08
N ASN A 60 -30.59 7.66 -20.67
CA ASN A 60 -30.66 8.06 -19.26
C ASN A 60 -31.26 6.98 -18.38
N ALA A 61 -32.34 6.32 -18.85
CA ALA A 61 -32.95 5.21 -18.13
C ALA A 61 -32.00 4.01 -18.03
N GLU A 62 -31.28 3.70 -19.11
CA GLU A 62 -30.24 2.66 -19.13
C GLU A 62 -29.12 2.94 -18.13
N PHE A 63 -28.60 4.17 -18.13
CA PHE A 63 -27.55 4.58 -17.20
C PHE A 63 -27.98 4.40 -15.74
N ILE A 64 -29.16 4.88 -15.36
CA ILE A 64 -29.65 4.78 -13.97
C ILE A 64 -29.97 3.32 -13.61
N ALA A 65 -30.53 2.53 -14.53
CA ALA A 65 -30.80 1.11 -14.29
C ALA A 65 -29.49 0.31 -14.09
N ALA A 66 -28.45 0.63 -14.88
CA ALA A 66 -27.12 0.05 -14.71
C ALA A 66 -26.49 0.49 -13.39
N PHE A 67 -26.59 1.77 -13.03
CA PHE A 67 -26.13 2.34 -11.76
C PHE A 67 -27.19 2.22 -10.64
N ASN A 68 -27.78 1.03 -10.51
CA ASN A 68 -28.75 0.76 -9.45
C ASN A 68 -28.09 0.74 -8.05
N PRO A 69 -28.87 0.75 -6.96
CA PRO A 69 -28.34 0.81 -5.60
C PRO A 69 -27.39 -0.33 -5.25
N LYS A 70 -27.58 -1.53 -5.81
CA LYS A 70 -26.66 -2.66 -5.60
C LYS A 70 -25.28 -2.35 -6.18
N VAL A 71 -25.21 -1.79 -7.38
CA VAL A 71 -23.95 -1.39 -8.01
C VAL A 71 -23.30 -0.23 -7.25
N ALA A 72 -24.08 0.77 -6.84
CA ALA A 72 -23.57 1.89 -6.05
C ALA A 72 -22.94 1.42 -4.73
N LEU A 73 -23.59 0.51 -3.99
CA LEU A 73 -23.06 -0.06 -2.76
C LEU A 73 -21.78 -0.87 -3.01
N ALA A 74 -21.76 -1.72 -4.05
CA ALA A 74 -20.57 -2.50 -4.39
C ALA A 74 -19.36 -1.61 -4.71
N LEU A 75 -19.56 -0.51 -5.43
CA LEU A 75 -18.52 0.47 -5.72
C LEU A 75 -18.04 1.21 -4.46
N LEU A 76 -18.95 1.55 -3.54
CA LEU A 76 -18.58 2.15 -2.26
C LEU A 76 -17.76 1.18 -1.40
N ASP A 77 -18.12 -0.10 -1.38
CA ASP A 77 -17.38 -1.15 -0.67
C ASP A 77 -15.98 -1.35 -1.27
N GLU A 78 -15.85 -1.36 -2.60
CA GLU A 78 -14.56 -1.43 -3.28
C GLU A 78 -13.68 -0.21 -2.96
N LEU A 79 -14.25 0.99 -2.93
CA LEU A 79 -13.53 2.21 -2.55
C LEU A 79 -13.04 2.17 -1.10
N ASP A 80 -13.87 1.69 -0.17
CA ASP A 80 -13.48 1.56 1.24
C ASP A 80 -12.40 0.47 1.41
N HIS A 81 -12.48 -0.61 0.65
CA HIS A 81 -11.47 -1.66 0.61
C HIS A 81 -10.11 -1.13 0.15
N TYR A 82 -10.05 -0.37 -0.95
CA TYR A 82 -8.80 0.21 -1.43
C TYR A 82 -8.20 1.21 -0.44
N LYS A 83 -9.03 2.07 0.17
CA LYS A 83 -8.58 3.01 1.20
C LYS A 83 -7.95 2.27 2.39
N SER A 84 -8.61 1.21 2.88
CA SER A 84 -8.07 0.38 3.96
C SER A 84 -6.75 -0.30 3.57
N ARG A 85 -6.61 -0.76 2.32
CA ARG A 85 -5.35 -1.34 1.82
C ARG A 85 -4.23 -0.31 1.77
N GLU A 86 -4.50 0.91 1.31
CA GLU A 86 -3.53 2.00 1.27
C GLU A 86 -3.01 2.35 2.67
N GLU A 87 -3.91 2.45 3.66
CA GLU A 87 -3.56 2.69 5.06
C GLU A 87 -2.67 1.57 5.63
N ARG A 88 -3.00 0.30 5.32
CA ARG A 88 -2.19 -0.85 5.74
C ARG A 88 -0.80 -0.87 5.11
N VAL A 89 -0.69 -0.57 3.81
CA VAL A 89 0.60 -0.51 3.10
C VAL A 89 1.45 0.62 3.67
N THR A 90 0.86 1.80 3.88
CA THR A 90 1.55 2.94 4.48
C THR A 90 2.11 2.59 5.85
N LYS A 91 1.31 1.94 6.70
CA LYS A 91 1.77 1.47 8.01
C LYS A 91 2.93 0.48 7.90
N LEU A 92 2.81 -0.52 7.02
CA LEU A 92 3.87 -1.52 6.82
C LEU A 92 5.19 -0.87 6.38
N VAL A 93 5.12 0.10 5.47
CA VAL A 93 6.30 0.84 4.97
C VAL A 93 6.96 1.63 6.10
N LEU A 94 6.17 2.31 6.95
CA LEU A 94 6.68 3.07 8.10
C LEU A 94 7.32 2.17 9.16
N ASP A 95 6.67 1.05 9.50
CA ASP A 95 7.19 0.07 10.46
C ASP A 95 8.49 -0.55 9.95
N ASN A 96 8.53 -0.90 8.65
CA ASN A 96 9.72 -1.46 8.00
C ASN A 96 10.87 -0.44 7.95
N SER A 97 10.59 0.83 7.63
CA SER A 97 11.57 1.92 7.64
C SER A 97 12.20 2.12 9.02
N THR A 98 11.38 2.09 10.07
CA THR A 98 11.86 2.20 11.46
C THR A 98 12.74 1.00 11.84
N SER A 99 12.38 -0.20 11.39
CA SER A 99 13.20 -1.40 11.57
C SER A 99 14.55 -1.29 10.86
N TRP A 100 14.59 -0.76 9.64
CA TRP A 100 15.85 -0.56 8.91
C TRP A 100 16.74 0.49 9.58
N ASP A 101 16.20 1.61 10.04
CA ASP A 101 16.96 2.62 10.77
C ASP A 101 17.65 2.05 12.02
N ALA A 102 16.92 1.23 12.78
CA ALA A 102 17.48 0.53 13.94
C ALA A 102 18.57 -0.48 13.56
N LEU A 103 18.44 -1.19 12.44
CA LEU A 103 19.45 -2.13 11.95
C LEU A 103 20.69 -1.40 11.44
N TYR A 104 20.54 -0.30 10.71
CA TYR A 104 21.66 0.53 10.25
C TYR A 104 22.45 1.11 11.41
N LYS A 105 21.78 1.64 12.45
CA LYS A 105 22.47 2.11 13.66
C LYS A 105 23.26 1.02 14.37
N LYS A 106 22.72 -0.20 14.43
CA LYS A 106 23.45 -1.36 14.99
C LYS A 106 24.63 -1.77 14.12
N LEU A 107 24.47 -1.72 12.80
CA LEU A 107 25.55 -1.99 11.85
C LEU A 107 26.68 -0.97 12.01
N GLU A 108 26.36 0.33 11.99
CA GLU A 108 27.34 1.41 12.19
C GLU A 108 28.06 1.29 13.54
N ALA A 109 27.33 0.96 14.62
CA ALA A 109 27.94 0.74 15.93
C ALA A 109 28.85 -0.50 15.96
N ALA A 110 28.50 -1.57 15.25
CA ALA A 110 29.34 -2.76 15.13
C ALA A 110 30.59 -2.49 14.29
N GLU A 111 30.44 -1.78 13.18
CA GLU A 111 31.51 -1.30 12.31
C GLU A 111 32.51 -0.43 13.09
N HIS A 112 32.02 0.55 13.86
CA HIS A 112 32.86 1.38 14.72
C HIS A 112 33.61 0.54 15.78
N ARG A 113 32.96 -0.44 16.41
CA ARG A 113 33.61 -1.32 17.38
C ARG A 113 34.71 -2.17 16.75
N ILE A 114 34.50 -2.67 15.53
CA ILE A 114 35.52 -3.42 14.78
C ILE A 114 36.72 -2.53 14.47
N ALA A 115 36.50 -1.29 14.03
CA ALA A 115 37.58 -0.33 13.77
C ALA A 115 38.41 -0.03 15.04
N GLU A 116 37.76 0.21 16.19
CA GLU A 116 38.45 0.43 17.46
C GLU A 116 39.23 -0.82 17.92
N HIS A 117 38.64 -2.02 17.83
CA HIS A 117 39.34 -3.26 18.15
C HIS A 117 40.57 -3.46 17.25
N ARG A 118 40.47 -3.17 15.96
CA ARG A 118 41.58 -3.25 15.01
C ARG A 118 42.71 -2.28 15.40
N LYS A 119 42.39 -1.05 15.81
CA LYS A 119 43.37 -0.08 16.30
C LYS A 119 44.09 -0.57 17.55
N VAL A 120 43.36 -1.17 18.50
CA VAL A 120 43.94 -1.77 19.72
C VAL A 120 44.86 -2.94 19.37
N LEU A 121 44.42 -3.85 18.49
CA LEU A 121 45.22 -5.00 18.06
C LEU A 121 46.50 -4.58 17.34
N ASN A 122 46.42 -3.61 16.42
CA ASN A 122 47.60 -3.05 15.76
C ASN A 122 48.59 -2.42 16.75
N SER A 123 48.07 -1.72 17.77
CA SER A 123 48.90 -1.13 18.82
C SER A 123 49.59 -2.21 19.67
N LEU A 124 48.86 -3.27 20.03
CA LEU A 124 49.41 -4.41 20.77
C LEU A 124 50.45 -5.18 19.95
N ALA A 125 50.20 -5.43 18.66
CA ALA A 125 51.15 -6.06 17.76
C ALA A 125 52.44 -5.24 17.64
N ALA A 126 52.33 -3.91 17.53
CA ALA A 126 53.49 -3.01 17.52
C ALA A 126 54.30 -3.06 18.83
N VAL A 127 53.63 -3.15 19.99
CA VAL A 127 54.31 -3.32 21.28
C VAL A 127 54.97 -4.70 21.37
N ALA A 128 54.28 -5.77 20.97
CA ALA A 128 54.80 -7.13 21.01
C ALA A 128 56.05 -7.29 20.13
N ARG A 129 56.02 -6.78 18.88
CA ARG A 129 57.20 -6.72 17.99
C ARG A 129 58.41 -6.04 18.63
N ARG A 130 58.20 -5.07 19.52
CA ARG A 130 59.28 -4.33 20.18
C ARG A 130 59.93 -5.10 21.34
N TYR A 131 59.17 -5.96 22.03
CA TYR A 131 59.60 -6.53 23.31
C TYR A 131 59.68 -8.06 23.32
N LEU A 132 59.07 -8.77 22.38
CA LEU A 132 59.14 -10.22 22.27
C LEU A 132 60.29 -10.62 21.32
N PRO A 133 61.33 -11.32 21.81
CA PRO A 133 62.32 -11.95 20.95
C PRO A 133 61.66 -12.98 20.04
N ASP A 134 62.15 -13.13 18.81
CA ASP A 134 61.67 -14.12 17.84
C ASP A 134 60.18 -13.97 17.49
N TYR A 135 59.60 -12.77 17.64
CA TYR A 135 58.19 -12.46 17.31
C TYR A 135 57.78 -12.97 15.93
N ASP A 136 58.62 -12.72 14.92
CA ASP A 136 58.36 -13.10 13.54
C ASP A 136 58.51 -14.61 13.28
N GLU A 137 59.07 -15.37 14.22
CA GLU A 137 59.29 -16.81 14.08
C GLU A 137 58.12 -17.65 14.62
N HIS A 138 57.18 -17.03 15.34
CA HIS A 138 56.01 -17.71 15.88
C HIS A 138 54.89 -17.87 14.83
N PRO A 139 54.52 -19.10 14.43
CA PRO A 139 53.52 -19.33 13.39
C PRO A 139 52.13 -18.76 13.71
N GLU A 140 51.72 -18.79 14.98
CA GLU A 140 50.43 -18.25 15.42
C GLU A 140 50.38 -16.72 15.34
N ILE A 141 51.51 -16.06 15.54
CA ILE A 141 51.64 -14.60 15.43
C ILE A 141 51.56 -14.18 13.96
N GLN A 142 52.28 -14.88 13.08
CA GLN A 142 52.20 -14.65 11.63
C GLN A 142 50.77 -14.82 11.12
N ALA A 143 50.08 -15.89 11.53
CA ALA A 143 48.68 -16.10 11.16
C ALA A 143 47.75 -14.97 11.66
N ALA A 144 48.00 -14.41 12.84
CA ALA A 144 47.21 -13.31 13.38
C ALA A 144 47.47 -11.98 12.66
N ASP A 145 48.73 -11.68 12.32
CA ASP A 145 49.10 -10.49 11.55
C ASP A 145 48.54 -10.55 10.11
N GLU A 146 48.61 -11.72 9.46
CA GLU A 146 47.99 -11.94 8.15
C GLU A 146 46.47 -11.72 8.19
N LEU A 147 45.79 -12.18 9.25
CA LEU A 147 44.36 -11.94 9.45
C LEU A 147 44.06 -10.45 9.64
N LEU A 148 44.86 -9.72 10.43
CA LEU A 148 44.73 -8.28 10.63
C LEU A 148 44.90 -7.48 9.33
N GLU A 149 45.86 -7.87 8.49
CA GLU A 149 46.09 -7.27 7.17
C GLU A 149 44.99 -7.62 6.17
N SER A 150 44.50 -8.87 6.15
CA SER A 150 43.39 -9.25 5.27
C SER A 150 42.08 -8.52 5.62
N ALA A 151 41.86 -8.26 6.91
CA ALA A 151 40.73 -7.47 7.39
C ALA A 151 40.85 -5.97 7.04
N ALA A 152 42.05 -5.48 6.67
CA ALA A 152 42.27 -4.12 6.22
C ALA A 152 41.58 -3.77 4.89
N GLY A 153 41.37 -4.77 4.03
CA GLY A 153 40.70 -4.60 2.74
C GLY A 153 39.18 -4.42 2.84
N ILE A 154 38.59 -4.73 4.00
CA ILE A 154 37.17 -4.50 4.27
C ILE A 154 37.03 -3.04 4.71
N LYS A 155 36.88 -2.13 3.74
CA LYS A 155 36.62 -0.71 4.03
C LYS A 155 35.37 -0.59 4.90
N VAL A 156 35.58 -0.24 6.17
CA VAL A 156 34.51 0.20 7.06
C VAL A 156 34.13 1.61 6.62
N LYS A 157 32.83 1.90 6.44
CA LYS A 157 32.38 3.24 6.03
C LYS A 157 32.81 4.26 7.09
N GLY A 158 33.79 5.11 6.76
CA GLY A 158 34.31 6.16 7.64
C GLY A 158 35.83 6.32 7.65
N GLU A 159 36.59 5.38 7.07
CA GLU A 159 38.03 5.54 6.76
C GLU A 159 38.29 6.20 5.39
#